data_AF-A0A0Q5P2H7-F1
#
_entry.id   AF-A0A0Q5P2H7-F1
#
_cell.length_a   1.000
_cell.length_b   1.000
_cell.length_c   1.000
_cell.angle_alpha   90.00
_cell.angle_beta   90.00
_cell.angle_gamma   90.00
#
_symmetry.space_group_name_H-M   'P 1'
#
loop_
_entity.id
_entity.type
_entity.pdbx_description
1 polymer ?
#
loop_
_entity_poly.entity_id
_entity_poly.type
_entity_poly.pdbx_seq_one_letter_code
_entity_poly.pdbx_strand_id
1 'polypeptide(L)'
;MLFDSGRMFYGRLPRAIIGGSALLLVGILLAIFLTGALQSEPVAWTAIACALMLVTFLAFGFSRIQVLDNEVRLQWFPFYRRRIPVAAIQRAAPATIHGLRYGFGLRFGPFGLGIIQDTGPGVQLDVGRGYLLSLGSADRQERFLAALAAAGVHVQRF
;
A
#
# COMPACT_ATOMS: atom_id res chain seq x y z
N MET A 1 13.34 -11.06 -15.89
CA MET A 1 12.67 -10.04 -15.04
C MET A 1 12.08 -8.98 -15.96
N LEU A 2 10.75 -8.88 -16.00
CA LEU A 2 10.01 -8.14 -17.03
C LEU A 2 9.55 -6.75 -16.54
N PHE A 3 9.35 -6.58 -15.23
CA PHE A 3 8.97 -5.30 -14.64
C PHE A 3 9.39 -5.20 -13.17
N ASP A 4 9.81 -4.00 -12.75
CA ASP A 4 9.94 -3.60 -11.34
C ASP A 4 9.26 -2.25 -11.14
N SER A 5 8.37 -2.16 -10.16
CA SER A 5 7.83 -0.85 -9.75
C SER A 5 8.86 0.00 -8.99
N GLY A 6 9.96 -0.60 -8.52
CA GLY A 6 10.80 -0.02 -7.47
C GLY A 6 10.03 0.09 -6.15
N ARG A 7 10.62 0.80 -5.18
CA ARG A 7 9.92 1.12 -3.92
C ARG A 7 8.89 2.22 -4.17
N MET A 8 7.62 1.86 -4.07
CA MET A 8 6.49 2.77 -4.12
C MET A 8 6.10 3.16 -2.70
N PHE A 9 6.37 4.40 -2.35
CA PHE A 9 5.93 5.02 -1.11
C PHE A 9 4.51 5.57 -1.25
N TYR A 10 3.89 5.89 -0.12
CA TYR A 10 2.60 6.56 -0.07
C TYR A 10 2.56 7.80 -0.97
N GLY A 11 1.43 8.03 -1.63
CA GLY A 11 1.12 9.25 -2.38
C GLY A 11 1.05 10.51 -1.52
N ARG A 12 0.70 11.66 -2.12
CA ARG A 12 0.63 12.95 -1.40
C ARG A 12 -0.40 12.92 -0.27
N LEU A 13 -1.60 12.43 -0.56
CA LEU A 13 -2.71 12.43 0.40
C LEU A 13 -2.44 11.55 1.63
N PRO A 14 -2.06 10.25 1.49
CA PRO A 14 -1.70 9.46 2.66
C PRO A 14 -0.50 10.02 3.43
N ARG A 15 0.50 10.60 2.75
CA ARG A 15 1.60 11.30 3.43
C ARG A 15 1.12 12.51 4.23
N ALA A 16 0.20 13.30 3.70
CA ALA A 16 -0.38 14.44 4.41
C ALA A 16 -1.16 13.99 5.65
N ILE A 17 -1.92 12.88 5.55
CA ILE A 17 -2.62 12.28 6.70
C ILE A 17 -1.62 11.84 7.77
N ILE A 18 -0.58 11.08 7.39
CA ILE A 18 0.45 10.60 8.32
C ILE A 18 1.17 11.78 8.99
N GLY A 19 1.56 12.79 8.21
CA GLY A 19 2.21 14.00 8.72
C GLY A 19 1.32 14.80 9.67
N GLY A 20 0.04 14.96 9.33
CA GLY A 20 -0.94 15.62 10.19
C GLY A 20 -1.17 14.87 11.51
N SER A 21 -1.29 13.54 11.46
CA SER A 21 -1.37 12.71 12.66
C SER A 21 -0.13 12.81 13.54
N ALA A 22 1.07 12.85 12.93
CA ALA A 22 2.32 13.03 13.66
C ALA A 22 2.36 14.39 14.37
N LEU A 23 1.99 15.47 13.68
CA LEU A 23 1.97 16.82 14.24
C LEU A 23 0.96 16.95 15.37
N LEU A 24 -0.23 16.36 15.21
CA LEU A 24 -1.25 16.32 16.26
C LEU A 24 -0.77 15.53 17.49
N LEU A 25 -0.09 14.40 17.29
CA LEU A 25 0.50 13.62 18.38
C LEU A 25 1.57 14.43 19.13
N VAL A 26 2.44 15.16 18.42
CA VAL A 26 3.42 16.07 19.04
C VAL A 26 2.74 17.15 19.87
N GLY A 27 1.66 17.76 19.36
CA GLY A 27 0.89 18.76 20.10
C GLY A 27 0.28 18.20 21.40
N ILE A 28 -0.29 16.99 21.33
CA ILE A 28 -0.82 16.29 22.52
C ILE A 28 0.29 16.03 23.54
N LEU A 29 1.45 15.55 23.09
CA LEU A 29 2.60 15.29 23.97
C LEU A 29 3.11 16.55 24.65
N LEU A 30 3.17 17.66 23.92
CA LEU A 30 3.57 18.95 24.48
C LEU A 30 2.57 19.44 25.54
N ALA A 31 1.26 19.34 25.27
CA ALA A 31 0.22 19.72 26.23
C ALA A 31 0.26 18.88 27.50
N ILE A 32 0.46 17.56 27.35
CA ILE A 32 0.65 16.62 28.45
C ILE A 32 1.87 17.00 29.30
N PHE A 33 2.99 17.30 28.65
CA PHE A 33 4.23 17.68 29.32
C PHE A 33 4.05 18.96 30.13
N LEU A 34 3.41 19.98 29.53
CA LEU A 34 3.18 21.28 30.18
C LEU A 34 2.20 21.20 31.36
N THR A 35 1.23 20.28 31.32
CA THR A 35 0.20 20.13 32.36
C THR A 35 0.58 19.13 33.45
N GLY A 36 1.64 18.34 33.25
CA GLY A 36 2.02 17.27 34.17
C GLY A 36 1.02 16.11 34.24
N ALA A 37 0.05 16.06 33.32
CA ALA A 37 -1.09 15.14 33.34
C ALA A 37 -0.70 13.65 33.35
N LEU A 38 0.53 13.32 32.91
CA LEU A 38 1.01 11.94 32.83
C LEU A 38 1.68 11.39 34.10
N GLN A 39 1.87 12.19 35.14
CA GLN A 39 2.51 11.70 36.37
C GLN A 39 1.63 10.71 37.15
N SER A 40 0.33 10.72 36.93
CA SER A 40 -0.66 9.89 37.62
C SER A 40 -1.07 8.63 36.86
N GLU A 41 -0.73 8.45 35.58
CA GLU A 41 -1.32 7.42 34.72
C GLU A 41 -0.28 6.71 33.81
N PRO A 42 0.28 5.56 34.24
CA PRO A 42 1.29 4.82 33.47
C PRO A 42 0.76 4.25 32.15
N VAL A 43 -0.55 3.99 32.05
CA VAL A 43 -1.19 3.47 30.82
C VAL A 43 -1.09 4.47 29.66
N ALA A 44 -1.07 5.77 29.96
CA ALA A 44 -1.00 6.80 28.94
C ALA A 44 0.38 6.83 28.22
N TRP A 45 1.48 6.53 28.94
CA TRP A 45 2.79 6.36 28.32
C TRP A 45 2.80 5.21 27.31
N THR A 46 2.15 4.10 27.63
CA THR A 46 2.04 2.96 26.72
C THR A 46 1.24 3.32 25.47
N ALA A 47 0.11 4.01 25.62
CA ALA A 47 -0.70 4.46 24.49
C ALA A 47 0.09 5.40 23.55
N ILE A 48 0.85 6.34 24.11
CA ILE A 48 1.73 7.24 23.37
C ILE A 48 2.81 6.48 22.61
N ALA A 49 3.50 5.54 23.28
CA ALA A 49 4.55 4.74 22.65
C ALA A 49 3.99 3.90 21.50
N CYS A 50 2.81 3.30 21.68
CA CYS A 50 2.10 2.58 20.62
C CYS A 50 1.71 3.50 19.46
N ALA A 51 1.21 4.71 19.73
CA ALA A 51 0.84 5.68 18.70
C ALA A 51 2.07 6.15 17.90
N LEU A 52 3.18 6.48 18.57
CA LEU A 52 4.45 6.82 17.91
C LEU A 52 4.94 5.69 17.03
N MET A 53 4.99 4.46 17.56
CA MET A 53 5.41 3.29 16.81
C MET A 53 4.55 3.09 15.56
N LEU A 54 3.22 3.25 15.67
CA LEU A 54 2.30 3.12 14.55
C LEU A 54 2.50 4.21 13.49
N VAL A 55 2.69 5.47 13.89
CA VAL A 55 2.93 6.60 12.97
C VAL A 55 4.25 6.43 12.23
N THR A 56 5.33 6.12 12.96
CA THR A 56 6.64 5.81 12.37
C THR A 56 6.53 4.65 11.39
N PHE A 57 5.85 3.59 11.78
CA PHE A 57 5.62 2.43 10.94
C PHE A 57 4.91 2.78 9.62
N LEU A 58 3.83 3.56 9.69
CA LEU A 58 3.10 4.01 8.51
C LEU A 58 3.94 4.93 7.63
N ALA A 59 4.79 5.79 8.22
CA ALA A 59 5.65 6.70 7.49
C ALA A 59 6.73 5.98 6.64
N PHE A 60 7.24 4.84 7.12
CA PHE A 60 8.29 4.06 6.41
C PHE A 60 7.73 2.94 5.53
N GLY A 61 6.41 2.73 5.50
CA GLY A 61 5.77 1.73 4.67
C GLY A 61 5.99 1.99 3.18
N PHE A 62 6.43 0.96 2.45
CA PHE A 62 6.51 0.99 0.99
C PHE A 62 6.00 -0.31 0.40
N SER A 63 5.56 -0.26 -0.85
CA SER A 63 5.28 -1.47 -1.64
C SER A 63 6.28 -1.63 -2.77
N ARG A 64 6.48 -2.87 -3.20
CA ARG A 64 7.24 -3.21 -4.39
C ARG A 64 6.52 -4.33 -5.11
N ILE A 65 6.33 -4.15 -6.41
CA ILE A 65 5.62 -5.07 -7.29
C ILE A 65 6.58 -5.42 -8.43
N GLN A 66 6.81 -6.71 -8.63
CA GLN A 66 7.72 -7.19 -9.67
C GLN A 66 7.03 -8.25 -10.51
N VAL A 67 7.25 -8.20 -11.82
CA VAL A 67 6.83 -9.27 -12.75
C VAL A 67 8.09 -9.99 -13.22
N LEU A 68 8.16 -11.28 -12.92
CA LEU A 68 9.14 -12.21 -13.44
C LEU A 68 8.44 -13.14 -14.44
N ASP A 69 9.23 -13.95 -15.15
CA ASP A 69 8.74 -14.78 -16.25
C ASP A 69 7.69 -15.80 -15.77
N ASN A 70 7.82 -16.31 -14.54
CA ASN A 70 6.92 -17.33 -13.97
C ASN A 70 6.07 -16.84 -12.78
N GLU A 71 6.35 -15.66 -12.22
CA GLU A 71 5.68 -15.19 -11.01
C GLU A 71 5.59 -13.67 -10.90
N VAL A 72 4.54 -13.20 -10.23
CA VAL A 72 4.40 -11.82 -9.77
C VAL A 72 4.73 -11.77 -8.28
N ARG A 73 5.70 -10.95 -7.89
CA ARG A 73 6.07 -10.73 -6.50
C ARG A 73 5.42 -9.47 -5.99
N LEU A 74 4.67 -9.60 -4.91
CA LEU A 74 4.06 -8.51 -4.17
C LEU A 74 4.75 -8.38 -2.83
N GLN A 75 5.22 -7.18 -2.52
CA GLN A 75 5.76 -6.83 -1.22
C GLN A 75 5.10 -5.56 -0.73
N TRP A 76 4.61 -5.57 0.49
CA TRP A 76 4.29 -4.38 1.25
C TRP A 76 5.07 -4.47 2.57
N PHE A 77 6.13 -3.67 2.65
CA PHE A 77 7.02 -3.68 3.80
C PHE A 77 6.35 -2.97 4.98
N PRO A 78 6.48 -3.53 6.19
CA PRO A 78 7.28 -4.71 6.55
C PRO A 78 6.56 -6.07 6.57
N PHE A 79 5.23 -6.14 6.54
CA PHE A 79 4.53 -7.37 6.96
C PHE A 79 4.04 -8.30 5.85
N TYR A 80 3.98 -7.85 4.61
CA TYR A 80 3.36 -8.63 3.55
C TYR A 80 4.34 -8.95 2.43
N ARG A 81 4.48 -10.24 2.14
CA ARG A 81 5.22 -10.76 0.99
C ARG A 81 4.41 -11.91 0.39
N ARG A 82 4.13 -11.83 -0.90
CA ARG A 82 3.41 -12.86 -1.64
C ARG A 82 4.04 -13.06 -3.00
N ARG A 83 4.11 -14.32 -3.41
CA ARG A 83 4.45 -14.72 -4.78
C ARG A 83 3.21 -15.32 -5.41
N ILE A 84 2.86 -14.85 -6.59
CA ILE A 84 1.69 -15.29 -7.35
C ILE A 84 2.24 -15.94 -8.62
N PRO A 85 2.09 -17.26 -8.82
CA PRO A 85 2.46 -17.90 -10.06
C PRO A 85 1.70 -17.28 -11.23
N VAL A 86 2.37 -17.00 -12.34
CA VAL A 86 1.75 -16.42 -13.55
C VAL A 86 0.62 -17.33 -14.06
N ALA A 87 0.83 -18.65 -14.01
CA ALA A 87 -0.18 -19.64 -14.38
C ALA A 87 -1.47 -19.59 -13.52
N ALA A 88 -1.42 -18.98 -12.33
CA ALA A 88 -2.59 -18.80 -11.48
C ALA A 88 -3.38 -17.53 -11.82
N ILE A 89 -2.82 -16.61 -12.62
CA ILE A 89 -3.47 -15.35 -13.00
C ILE A 89 -4.37 -15.61 -14.20
N GLN A 90 -5.68 -15.62 -13.96
CA GLN A 90 -6.68 -15.87 -14.99
C GLN A 90 -6.88 -14.65 -15.90
N ARG A 91 -6.85 -13.45 -15.30
CA ARG A 91 -7.06 -12.19 -16.02
C ARG A 91 -6.35 -11.05 -15.32
N ALA A 92 -5.86 -10.10 -16.11
CA ALA A 92 -5.40 -8.80 -15.62
C ALA A 92 -6.14 -7.69 -16.36
N ALA A 93 -6.60 -6.69 -15.63
CA ALA A 93 -7.31 -5.55 -16.19
C ALA A 93 -6.82 -4.22 -15.58
N PRO A 94 -6.71 -3.15 -16.39
CA PRO A 94 -6.53 -1.80 -15.88
C PRO A 94 -7.67 -1.44 -14.91
N ALA A 95 -7.31 -0.78 -13.81
CA ALA A 95 -8.25 -0.32 -12.80
C ALA A 95 -7.88 1.08 -12.30
N THR A 96 -8.87 1.78 -11.73
CA THR A 96 -8.67 3.07 -11.08
C THR A 96 -8.92 2.94 -9.59
N ILE A 97 -7.89 3.25 -8.80
CA ILE A 97 -7.94 3.19 -7.34
C ILE A 97 -8.46 4.50 -6.81
N HIS A 98 -9.44 4.39 -5.92
CA HIS A 98 -10.04 5.51 -5.20
C HIS A 98 -9.62 5.42 -3.73
N GLY A 99 -8.48 6.03 -3.37
CA GLY A 99 -7.85 5.84 -2.06
C GLY A 99 -8.73 6.27 -0.87
N LEU A 100 -9.57 7.31 -1.02
CA LEU A 100 -10.51 7.72 0.02
C LEU A 100 -11.64 6.71 0.26
N ARG A 101 -12.01 5.93 -0.77
CA ARG A 101 -13.06 4.90 -0.67
C ARG A 101 -12.52 3.60 -0.07
N TYR A 102 -11.29 3.23 -0.40
CA TYR A 102 -10.71 1.92 -0.04
C TYR A 102 -9.68 1.99 1.09
N GLY A 103 -9.21 3.19 1.45
CA GLY A 103 -8.10 3.41 2.35
C GLY A 103 -6.73 3.15 1.70
N PHE A 104 -5.67 3.37 2.48
CA PHE A 104 -4.27 3.23 2.06
C PHE A 104 -3.57 2.09 2.81
N GLY A 105 -2.58 1.45 2.19
CA GLY A 105 -1.84 0.32 2.72
C GLY A 105 -2.39 -1.02 2.22
N LEU A 106 -2.31 -2.03 3.07
CA LEU A 106 -2.87 -3.36 2.82
C LEU A 106 -4.36 -3.36 3.17
N ARG A 107 -5.24 -3.66 2.19
CA ARG A 107 -6.70 -3.54 2.34
C ARG A 107 -7.41 -4.78 1.83
N PHE A 108 -8.54 -5.13 2.44
CA PHE A 108 -9.45 -6.16 1.94
C PHE A 108 -10.75 -5.50 1.49
N GLY A 109 -11.29 -5.92 0.35
CA GLY A 109 -12.51 -5.36 -0.22
C GLY A 109 -13.16 -6.29 -1.25
N PRO A 110 -14.15 -5.81 -2.02
CA PRO A 110 -14.83 -6.61 -3.05
C PRO A 110 -13.89 -7.06 -4.18
N PHE A 111 -12.75 -6.38 -4.34
CA PHE A 111 -11.65 -6.75 -5.24
C PHE A 111 -10.67 -7.77 -4.65
N GLY A 112 -10.94 -8.32 -3.47
CA GLY A 112 -10.01 -9.16 -2.72
C GLY A 112 -8.97 -8.34 -1.96
N LEU A 113 -7.68 -8.62 -2.15
CA LEU A 113 -6.59 -7.93 -1.43
C LEU A 113 -5.99 -6.78 -2.23
N GLY A 114 -6.02 -5.58 -1.66
CA GLY A 114 -5.45 -4.36 -2.22
C GLY A 114 -4.11 -4.00 -1.59
N ILE A 115 -3.14 -3.62 -2.44
CA ILE A 115 -1.94 -2.88 -2.03
C ILE A 115 -2.07 -1.47 -2.59
N ILE A 116 -2.50 -0.54 -1.73
CA ILE A 116 -2.89 0.82 -2.12
C ILE A 116 -1.92 1.84 -1.53
N GLN A 117 -0.92 2.25 -2.30
CA GLN A 117 0.01 3.31 -1.89
C GLN A 117 -0.46 4.70 -2.33
N ASP A 118 -1.19 4.78 -3.45
CA ASP A 118 -1.71 6.03 -3.98
C ASP A 118 -3.09 5.82 -4.62
N THR A 119 -3.74 6.93 -4.96
CA THR A 119 -4.95 6.98 -5.78
C THR A 119 -4.56 7.05 -7.26
N GLY A 120 -5.46 6.63 -8.15
CA GLY A 120 -5.27 6.73 -9.59
C GLY A 120 -4.95 5.38 -10.25
N PRO A 121 -4.03 5.34 -11.23
CA PRO A 121 -3.79 4.14 -12.03
C PRO A 121 -3.34 2.93 -11.21
N GLY A 122 -4.02 1.81 -11.43
CA GLY A 122 -3.72 0.52 -10.81
C GLY A 122 -4.11 -0.65 -11.70
N VAL A 123 -3.87 -1.87 -11.23
CA VAL A 123 -4.24 -3.08 -11.97
C VAL A 123 -4.97 -4.03 -11.06
N GLN A 124 -6.06 -4.58 -11.57
CA GLN A 124 -6.77 -5.67 -10.93
C GLN A 124 -6.28 -6.99 -11.52
N LEU A 125 -5.80 -7.89 -10.66
CA LEU A 125 -5.46 -9.26 -11.02
C LEU A 125 -6.52 -10.21 -10.50
N ASP A 126 -6.98 -11.10 -11.35
CA ASP A 126 -7.83 -12.22 -10.96
C ASP A 126 -7.00 -13.49 -10.83
N VAL A 127 -6.93 -14.02 -9.61
CA VAL A 127 -6.14 -15.20 -9.23
C VAL A 127 -7.01 -16.17 -8.41
N GLY A 128 -8.33 -16.18 -8.66
CA GLY A 128 -9.33 -16.87 -7.83
C GLY A 128 -9.67 -16.12 -6.54
N ARG A 129 -8.70 -15.38 -5.97
CA ARG A 129 -8.94 -14.24 -5.06
C ARG A 129 -8.40 -12.99 -5.76
N GLY A 130 -9.22 -11.97 -5.91
CA GLY A 130 -8.81 -10.75 -6.60
C GLY A 130 -7.67 -10.02 -5.88
N TYR A 131 -6.85 -9.30 -6.64
CA TYR A 131 -5.87 -8.36 -6.13
C TYR A 131 -6.05 -6.99 -6.79
N LEU A 132 -5.93 -5.91 -6.02
CA LEU A 132 -5.92 -4.54 -6.53
C LEU A 132 -4.58 -3.87 -6.22
N LEU A 133 -3.84 -3.50 -7.26
CA LEU A 133 -2.46 -3.05 -7.15
C LEU A 133 -2.32 -1.59 -7.58
N SER A 134 -1.92 -0.72 -6.66
CA SER A 134 -1.59 0.68 -6.97
C SER A 134 -0.27 0.79 -7.70
N LEU A 135 -0.25 1.46 -8.84
CA LEU A 135 0.97 1.72 -9.63
C LEU A 135 1.32 3.21 -9.68
N GLY A 136 0.34 4.09 -9.43
CA GLY A 136 0.53 5.53 -9.22
C GLY A 136 0.69 6.35 -10.50
N SER A 137 1.00 5.74 -11.65
CA SER A 137 1.02 6.42 -12.94
C SER A 137 0.54 5.50 -14.07
N ALA A 138 -0.01 6.10 -15.13
CA ALA A 138 -0.47 5.39 -16.31
C ALA A 138 0.68 4.67 -17.02
N ASP A 139 1.84 5.32 -17.16
CA ASP A 139 3.06 4.70 -17.71
C ASP A 139 3.44 3.40 -16.98
N ARG A 140 3.43 3.40 -15.64
CA ARG A 140 3.73 2.16 -14.88
C ARG A 140 2.65 1.12 -15.04
N GLN A 141 1.39 1.53 -15.14
CA GLN A 141 0.26 0.64 -15.41
C GLN A 141 0.42 -0.06 -16.75
N GLU A 142 0.72 0.69 -17.81
CA GLU A 142 0.95 0.16 -19.15
C GLU A 142 2.16 -0.78 -19.17
N ARG A 143 3.30 -0.38 -18.60
CA ARG A 143 4.49 -1.26 -18.52
C ARG A 143 4.24 -2.54 -17.72
N PHE A 144 3.47 -2.46 -16.63
CA PHE A 144 3.10 -3.63 -15.84
C PHE A 144 2.18 -4.58 -16.62
N LEU A 145 1.15 -4.05 -17.28
CA LEU A 145 0.25 -4.83 -18.13
C LEU A 145 1.00 -5.45 -19.32
N ALA A 146 1.91 -4.72 -19.96
CA ALA A 146 2.75 -5.24 -21.03
C ALA A 146 3.65 -6.39 -20.53
N ALA A 147 4.23 -6.26 -19.34
CA ALA A 147 5.04 -7.32 -18.73
C ALA A 147 4.20 -8.57 -18.40
N LEU A 148 2.96 -8.41 -17.94
CA LEU A 148 2.05 -9.54 -17.72
C LEU A 148 1.67 -10.23 -19.04
N ALA A 149 1.38 -9.46 -20.08
CA ALA A 149 1.10 -10.01 -21.41
C ALA A 149 2.31 -10.78 -21.96
N ALA A 150 3.53 -10.24 -21.79
CA ALA A 150 4.77 -10.91 -22.19
C ALA A 150 5.03 -12.21 -21.40
N ALA A 151 4.57 -12.28 -20.14
CA ALA A 151 4.60 -13.49 -19.34
C ALA A 151 3.49 -14.51 -19.70
N GLY A 152 2.61 -14.20 -20.65
CA GLY A 152 1.53 -15.08 -21.10
C GLY A 152 0.20 -14.92 -20.37
N VAL A 153 0.02 -13.85 -19.58
CA VAL A 153 -1.27 -13.55 -18.92
C VAL A 153 -2.24 -12.91 -19.91
N HIS A 154 -3.51 -13.32 -19.88
CA HIS A 154 -4.56 -12.66 -20.63
C HIS A 154 -4.84 -11.25 -20.06
N VAL A 155 -4.35 -10.23 -20.78
CA VAL A 155 -4.55 -8.83 -20.43
C VAL A 155 -5.71 -8.26 -21.21
N GLN A 156 -6.70 -7.72 -20.50
CA GLN A 156 -7.75 -6.96 -21.12
C GLN A 156 -7.29 -5.53 -21.41
N ARG A 157 -7.34 -5.14 -22.68
CA ARG A 157 -7.17 -3.76 -23.12
C ARG A 157 -8.55 -3.17 -23.39
N PHE A 158 -8.77 -1.93 -22.98
CA PHE A 158 -9.96 -1.17 -23.37
C PHE A 158 -9.92 -0.82 -24.84
#